data_AF-A0A1D7U757-F1
#
_entry.id   AF-A0A1D7U757-F1
#
_cell.length_a   1.000
_cell.length_b   1.000
_cell.length_c   1.000
_cell.angle_alpha   90.00
_cell.angle_beta   90.00
_cell.angle_gamma   90.00
#
_symmetry.space_group_name_H-M   'P 1'
#
loop_
_entity.id
_entity.type
_entity.pdbx_description
1 polymer ?
#
loop_
_entity_poly.entity_id
_entity_poly.type
_entity_poly.pdbx_seq_one_letter_code
_entity_poly.pdbx_strand_id
1 'polypeptide(L)'
;MIDLLRHQAADPGGTPAAPKPPPEAPPLIPTEIPPAPPVESPPDEEPAGIPTEPPPELPPNAPPEGPPATPIDLPPGRNPRQPQE
;
A
#
# COMPACT_ATOMS: atom_id res chain seq x y z
N MET A 1 11.09 21.94 67.07
CA MET A 1 12.30 21.50 67.82
C MET A 1 11.79 20.52 68.87
N ILE A 2 12.39 19.32 68.98
CA ILE A 2 11.98 18.18 69.84
C ILE A 2 10.83 17.39 69.19
N ASP A 3 11.03 16.23 68.56
CA ASP A 3 11.35 14.96 69.21
C ASP A 3 12.29 14.09 68.33
N LEU A 4 13.58 14.40 68.43
CA LEU A 4 14.68 13.55 68.00
C LEU A 4 15.03 12.67 69.21
N LEU A 5 15.08 11.34 69.01
CA LEU A 5 15.31 10.26 70.00
C LEU A 5 14.09 9.77 70.80
N ARG A 6 13.33 8.80 70.25
CA ARG A 6 12.85 7.67 71.06
C ARG A 6 12.78 6.35 70.28
N HIS A 7 13.82 5.55 70.52
CA HIS A 7 13.80 4.09 70.63
C HIS A 7 13.45 3.25 69.38
N GLN A 8 14.41 3.06 68.49
CA GLN A 8 14.69 1.69 68.05
C GLN A 8 16.00 1.27 68.71
N ALA A 9 15.87 0.61 69.86
CA ALA A 9 16.97 -0.13 70.44
C ALA A 9 17.38 -1.20 69.41
N ALA A 10 18.58 -1.06 68.85
CA ALA A 10 19.20 -2.13 68.09
C ALA A 10 19.49 -3.26 69.08
N ASP A 11 18.73 -4.35 68.99
CA ASP A 11 19.01 -5.60 69.66
C ASP A 11 20.39 -6.12 69.20
N PRO A 12 21.35 -6.39 70.09
CA PRO A 12 22.72 -6.78 69.71
C PRO A 12 22.83 -8.23 69.18
N GLY A 13 21.72 -8.85 68.77
CA GLY A 13 21.68 -10.08 67.98
C GLY A 13 20.62 -10.09 66.87
N GLY A 14 19.95 -8.97 66.60
CA GLY A 14 18.84 -8.91 65.64
C GLY A 14 19.27 -8.48 64.25
N THR A 15 19.00 -9.31 63.24
CA THR A 15 19.09 -8.89 61.83
C THR A 15 18.30 -7.59 61.63
N PRO A 16 18.85 -6.58 60.92
CA PRO A 16 18.11 -5.35 60.62
C PRO A 16 16.77 -5.69 59.97
N ALA A 17 15.68 -5.08 60.45
CA ALA A 17 14.38 -5.26 59.84
C ALA A 17 14.43 -4.77 58.39
N ALA A 18 14.02 -5.62 57.45
CA ALA A 18 13.95 -5.25 56.05
C ALA A 18 13.00 -4.06 55.85
N PRO A 19 13.32 -3.10 54.96
CA PRO A 19 12.43 -1.99 54.66
C PRO A 19 11.09 -2.52 54.12
N LYS A 20 9.98 -1.87 54.51
CA LYS A 20 8.65 -2.26 54.04
C LYS A 20 8.60 -2.13 52.50
N PRO A 21 8.04 -3.11 51.76
CA PRO A 21 7.89 -3.00 50.32
C PRO A 21 7.03 -1.78 49.94
N PRO A 22 7.22 -1.23 48.73
CA PRO A 22 6.40 -0.12 48.23
C PRO A 22 4.93 -0.55 48.13
N PRO A 23 3.97 0.39 48.24
CA PRO A 23 2.56 0.12 47.98
C PRO A 23 2.34 -0.43 46.56
N GLU A 24 1.38 -1.33 46.42
CA GLU A 24 0.98 -1.85 45.11
C GLU A 24 0.37 -0.76 44.24
N ALA A 25 0.59 -0.85 42.93
CA ALA A 25 -0.03 0.05 41.97
C ALA A 25 -1.56 -0.12 41.98
N PRO A 26 -2.33 0.96 41.73
CA PRO A 26 -3.77 0.84 41.60
C PRO A 26 -4.13 -0.12 40.46
N PRO A 27 -5.25 -0.87 40.58
CA PRO A 27 -5.71 -1.76 39.52
C PRO A 27 -5.98 -0.95 38.25
N LEU A 28 -5.57 -1.50 37.10
CA LEU A 28 -5.85 -0.89 35.81
C LEU A 28 -7.34 -0.98 35.54
N ILE A 29 -8.02 0.17 35.64
CA ILE A 29 -9.40 0.32 35.22
C ILE A 29 -9.37 0.58 33.70
N PRO A 30 -10.04 -0.25 32.87
CA PRO A 30 -10.14 0.03 31.45
C PRO A 30 -10.80 1.40 31.25
N THR A 31 -10.12 2.30 30.55
CA THR A 31 -10.71 3.58 30.14
C THR A 31 -11.84 3.31 29.14
N GLU A 32 -12.98 3.98 29.29
CA GLU A 32 -14.05 3.91 28.28
C GLU A 32 -13.56 4.52 26.97
N ILE A 33 -13.66 3.75 25.89
CA ILE A 33 -13.37 4.21 24.54
C ILE A 33 -14.67 4.75 23.96
N PRO A 34 -14.69 5.96 23.37
CA PRO A 34 -15.88 6.46 22.72
C PRO A 34 -16.32 5.51 21.59
N PRO A 35 -17.64 5.42 21.32
CA PRO A 35 -18.13 4.60 20.23
C PRO A 35 -17.54 5.06 18.90
N ALA A 36 -17.29 4.09 18.01
CA ALA A 36 -16.79 4.37 16.68
C ALA A 36 -17.81 5.23 15.88
N PRO A 37 -17.33 6.10 14.97
CA PRO A 37 -18.20 6.86 14.08
C PRO A 37 -19.02 5.92 13.16
N PRO A 38 -20.16 6.39 12.62
CA PRO A 38 -20.93 5.61 11.64
C PRO A 38 -20.10 5.26 10.41
N VAL A 39 -20.34 4.07 9.85
CA VAL A 39 -19.75 3.64 8.58
C VAL A 39 -20.58 4.25 7.44
N GLU A 40 -19.93 4.83 6.44
CA GLU A 40 -20.59 5.32 5.23
C GLU A 40 -21.01 4.11 4.36
N SER A 41 -22.28 4.10 3.93
CA SER A 41 -22.73 3.09 2.98
C SER A 41 -22.04 3.27 1.63
N PRO A 42 -21.64 2.19 0.95
CA PRO A 42 -21.22 2.30 -0.43
C PRO A 42 -22.38 2.85 -1.29
N PRO A 43 -22.07 3.52 -2.41
CA PRO A 43 -23.10 3.97 -3.35
C PRO A 43 -23.95 2.79 -3.85
N ASP A 44 -25.25 3.02 -4.02
CA ASP A 44 -26.21 2.02 -4.51
C ASP A 44 -25.99 1.63 -5.99
N GLU A 45 -25.31 2.50 -6.77
CA GLU A 45 -25.05 2.25 -8.18
C GLU A 45 -23.80 1.38 -8.38
N GLU A 46 -23.92 0.36 -9.23
CA GLU A 46 -22.77 -0.40 -9.68
C GLU A 46 -21.82 0.50 -10.49
N PRO A 47 -20.49 0.30 -10.38
CA PRO A 47 -19.54 1.00 -11.23
C PRO A 47 -19.91 0.78 -12.69
N ALA A 48 -19.82 1.84 -13.50
CA ALA A 48 -19.96 1.70 -14.95
C ALA A 48 -18.99 0.61 -15.44
N GLY A 49 -19.55 -0.48 -15.96
CA GLY A 49 -18.79 -1.62 -16.44
C GLY A 49 -17.91 -1.27 -17.63
N ILE A 50 -16.95 -2.15 -17.94
CA ILE A 50 -16.24 -2.06 -19.23
C ILE A 50 -17.23 -2.34 -20.37
N PRO A 51 -17.06 -1.71 -21.54
CA PRO A 51 -17.82 -2.08 -22.73
C PRO A 51 -17.73 -3.59 -22.98
N THR A 52 -18.87 -4.25 -23.18
CA THR A 52 -18.95 -5.69 -23.45
C THR A 52 -18.55 -6.03 -24.88
N GLU A 53 -18.67 -5.04 -25.78
CA GLU A 53 -18.33 -5.18 -27.19
C GLU A 53 -16.81 -4.96 -27.38
N PRO A 54 -16.15 -5.79 -28.19
CA PRO A 54 -14.77 -5.54 -28.58
C PRO A 54 -14.67 -4.23 -29.38
N PRO A 55 -13.52 -3.56 -29.37
CA PRO A 55 -13.31 -2.40 -30.23
C PRO A 55 -13.42 -2.81 -31.72
N PRO A 56 -13.82 -1.88 -32.62
CA PRO A 56 -13.82 -2.14 -34.05
C PRO A 56 -12.45 -2.61 -34.55
N GLU A 57 -12.45 -3.53 -35.52
CA GLU A 57 -11.20 -3.96 -36.15
C GLU A 57 -10.51 -2.79 -36.86
N LEU A 58 -9.20 -2.69 -36.65
CA LEU A 58 -8.38 -1.74 -37.39
C LEU A 58 -8.33 -2.14 -38.87
N PRO A 59 -8.25 -1.18 -39.80
CA PRO A 59 -8.01 -1.49 -41.20
C PRO A 59 -6.71 -2.29 -41.36
N PRO A 60 -6.58 -3.11 -42.43
CA PRO A 60 -5.37 -3.84 -42.71
C PRO A 60 -4.18 -2.88 -42.75
N ASN A 61 -3.15 -3.16 -41.97
CA ASN A 61 -1.92 -2.38 -41.98
C ASN A 61 -1.06 -2.78 -43.19
N ALA A 62 -1.64 -2.70 -44.39
CA ALA A 62 -0.92 -2.93 -45.62
C ALA A 62 0.12 -1.80 -45.73
N PRO A 63 1.42 -2.13 -45.87
CA PRO A 63 2.39 -1.12 -46.19
C PRO A 63 1.93 -0.42 -47.47
N PRO A 64 2.11 0.91 -47.59
CA PRO A 64 1.87 1.60 -48.84
C PRO A 64 2.54 0.84 -49.98
N GLU A 65 1.85 0.65 -51.10
CA GLU A 65 2.49 0.05 -52.27
C GLU A 65 3.73 0.87 -52.60
N GLY A 66 4.88 0.19 -52.57
CA GLY A 66 6.15 0.82 -52.89
C GLY A 66 6.16 1.30 -54.34
N PRO A 67 7.04 2.24 -54.68
CA PRO A 67 7.22 2.64 -56.06
C PRO A 67 7.57 1.41 -56.93
N PRO A 68 7.20 1.40 -58.22
CA PRO A 68 7.56 0.32 -59.12
C PRO A 68 9.08 0.13 -59.15
N ALA A 69 9.53 -1.11 -59.33
CA ALA A 69 10.95 -1.44 -59.41
C ALA A 69 11.66 -0.55 -60.44
N THR A 70 12.76 0.05 -60.03
CA THR A 70 13.54 0.92 -60.91
C THR A 70 14.40 0.06 -61.85
N PRO A 71 14.91 0.60 -62.96
CA PRO A 71 15.83 -0.14 -63.83
C PRO A 71 17.12 -0.63 -63.13
N ILE A 72 17.50 -0.01 -62.01
CA ILE A 72 18.64 -0.43 -61.17
C ILE A 72 18.33 -1.75 -60.46
N ASP A 73 17.07 -1.97 -60.08
CA ASP A 73 16.61 -3.16 -59.34
C ASP A 73 16.37 -4.38 -60.24
N LEU A 74 16.50 -4.19 -61.56
CA LEU A 74 16.25 -5.22 -62.57
C LEU A 74 17.56 -5.78 -63.11
N PRO A 75 17.60 -7.07 -63.51
CA PRO A 75 18.78 -7.61 -64.17
C PRO A 75 19.05 -6.85 -65.48
N PRO A 76 20.32 -6.72 -65.91
CA PRO A 76 20.67 -5.99 -67.12
C PRO A 76 19.86 -6.45 -68.34
N GLY A 77 19.26 -5.49 -69.04
CA GLY A 77 18.45 -5.74 -70.25
C GLY A 77 16.97 -6.08 -70.00
N ARG A 78 16.50 -6.10 -68.74
CA ARG A 78 15.08 -6.28 -68.43
C ARG A 78 14.37 -4.94 -68.24
N ASN A 79 13.36 -4.67 -69.06
CA ASN A 79 12.55 -3.46 -68.95
C ASN A 79 11.67 -3.49 -67.68
N PRO A 80 11.37 -2.32 -67.06
CA PRO A 80 10.36 -2.22 -66.02
C PRO A 80 9.01 -2.77 -66.48
N ARG A 81 8.28 -3.41 -65.56
CA ARG A 81 6.89 -3.79 -65.82
C ARG A 81 6.06 -2.50 -65.92
N GLN A 82 5.25 -2.37 -66.96
CA GLN A 82 4.30 -1.27 -67.04
C GLN A 82 3.17 -1.50 -66.02
N PRO A 83 2.64 -0.43 -65.40
CA PRO A 83 1.42 -0.53 -64.59
C PRO A 83 0.31 -1.18 -65.42
N GLN A 84 -0.46 -2.07 -64.79
CA GLN A 84 -1.70 -2.54 -65.38
C GLN A 84 -2.77 -1.50 -65.00
N GLU A 85 -3.26 -0.76 -65.99
CA GLU A 85 -4.42 0.15 -65.87
C GLU A 85 -5.74 -0.64 -65.86
#